data_AF-A0A3B4GMD1-F1
#
_entry.id   AF-A0A3B4GMD1-F1
#
_cell.length_a   1.000
_cell.length_b   1.000
_cell.length_c   1.000
_cell.angle_alpha   90.00
_cell.angle_beta   90.00
_cell.angle_gamma   90.00
#
_symmetry.space_group_name_H-M   'P 1'
#
loop_
_entity.id
_entity.type
_entity.pdbx_description
1 polymer ?
#
loop_
_entity_poly.entity_id
_entity_poly.type
_entity_poly.pdbx_seq_one_letter_code
_entity_poly.pdbx_strand_id
1 'polypeptide(L)' 'MDSNGLADPYVKLHLLPGASKSNKLRTKTLRNTRNPVWNEALTYHGLTDEDMQRKTLR' A
#
# COMPACT_ATOMS: atom_id res chain seq x y z
N MET A 1 -23.12 -1.39 4.72
CA MET A 1 -22.84 -1.28 3.28
C MET A 1 -23.08 0.16 2.90
N ASP A 2 -22.11 0.74 2.21
CA ASP A 2 -21.94 2.18 2.01
C ASP A 2 -23.03 2.68 1.05
N SER A 3 -24.03 3.38 1.59
CA SER A 3 -25.32 3.68 0.96
C SER A 3 -25.29 4.66 -0.22
N ASN A 4 -24.11 5.04 -0.72
CA ASN A 4 -23.95 6.03 -1.81
C ASN A 4 -23.48 5.42 -3.14
N GLY A 5 -23.22 4.11 -3.22
CA GLY A 5 -22.77 3.44 -4.45
C GLY A 5 -21.36 3.84 -4.93
N LEU A 6 -20.69 4.74 -4.19
CA LEU A 6 -19.31 5.16 -4.39
C LEU A 6 -18.45 4.56 -3.27
N ALA A 7 -17.25 4.10 -3.64
CA ALA A 7 -16.30 3.52 -2.71
C ALA A 7 -15.23 4.55 -2.31
N ASP A 8 -14.58 4.29 -1.18
CA ASP A 8 -13.37 4.99 -0.75
C ASP A 8 -12.14 4.06 -0.88
N PRO A 9 -11.73 3.69 -2.11
CA PRO A 9 -10.66 2.73 -2.31
C PRO A 9 -9.30 3.27 -1.84
N TYR A 10 -8.48 2.37 -1.31
CA TYR A 10 -7.06 2.61 -1.01
C TYR A 10 -6.27 1.31 -1.26
N VAL A 11 -4.97 1.44 -1.53
CA VAL A 11 -4.06 0.31 -1.67
C VAL A 11 -3.15 0.26 -0.46
N LYS A 12 -2.86 -0.95 0.02
CA LYS A 12 -1.91 -1.19 1.11
C LYS A 12 -0.87 -2.20 0.62
N LEU A 13 0.40 -1.86 0.80
CA LEU A 13 1.55 -2.67 0.42
C LEU A 13 2.18 -3.25 1.68
N HIS A 14 2.39 -4.56 1.69
CA HIS A 14 3.00 -5.28 2.79
C HIS A 14 4.31 -5.92 2.33
N LEU A 15 5.40 -5.57 2.98
CA LEU A 15 6.70 -6.18 2.72
C LEU A 15 6.97 -7.28 3.76
N LEU A 16 7.17 -8.53 3.30
CA LEU A 16 7.34 -9.73 4.13
C LEU A 16 8.66 -10.43 3.76
N PRO A 17 9.37 -11.14 4.65
CA PRO A 17 9.08 -11.32 6.06
C PRO A 17 9.47 -10.09 6.88
N GLY A 18 8.64 -9.76 7.88
CA GLY A 18 8.86 -8.60 8.74
C GLY A 18 7.55 -7.87 9.03
N ALA A 19 6.97 -8.11 10.20
CA ALA A 19 5.75 -7.44 10.65
C ALA A 19 5.98 -6.04 11.24
N SER A 20 7.07 -5.36 10.84
CA SER A 20 7.36 -4.01 11.33
C SER A 20 6.42 -2.99 10.69
N LYS A 21 6.06 -1.93 11.43
CA LYS A 21 5.24 -0.84 10.89
C LYS A 21 5.91 -0.18 9.68
N SER A 22 7.24 -0.17 9.61
CA SER A 22 8.01 0.36 8.47
C SER A 22 7.85 -0.46 7.18
N ASN A 23 7.40 -1.72 7.27
CA ASN A 23 7.14 -2.59 6.12
C ASN A 23 5.72 -2.45 5.55
N LYS A 24 4.88 -1.61 6.17
CA LYS A 24 3.52 -1.36 5.71
C LYS A 24 3.42 0.03 5.12
N LEU A 25 3.18 0.10 3.82
CA LEU A 25 2.88 1.35 3.12
C LEU A 25 1.42 1.36 2.70
N ARG A 26 0.83 2.54 2.64
CA ARG A 26 -0.57 2.74 2.27
C ARG A 26 -0.66 3.97 1.39
N THR A 27 -1.42 3.87 0.31
CA THR A 27 -1.76 5.04 -0.50
C THR A 27 -2.83 5.89 0.18
N LYS A 28 -2.98 7.13 -0.28
CA LYS A 28 -4.12 7.96 0.12
C LYS A 28 -5.45 7.28 -0.22
N THR A 29 -6.41 7.41 0.68
CA THR A 29 -7.78 7.00 0.44
C THR A 29 -8.42 7.98 -0.53
N LEU A 30 -8.83 7.49 -1.70
CA LEU A 30 -9.53 8.30 -2.69
C LEU A 30 -11.01 8.22 -2.39
N ARG A 31 -11.63 9.37 -2.13
CA ARG A 31 -13.04 9.40 -1.74
C ARG A 31 -13.97 9.38 -2.94
N ASN A 32 -15.12 8.76 -2.79
CA ASN A 32 -16.21 8.80 -3.77
C ASN A 32 -15.79 8.40 -5.21
N THR A 33 -14.98 7.35 -5.36
CA THR A 33 -14.51 6.91 -6.68
C THR A 33 -14.56 5.39 -6.85
N ARG A 34 -14.98 4.94 -8.04
CA ARG A 34 -15.01 3.52 -8.43
C ARG A 34 -13.86 3.14 -9.37
N ASN A 35 -13.17 4.14 -9.93
CA ASN A 35 -11.97 3.98 -10.75
C ASN A 35 -10.84 4.83 -10.14
N PRO A 36 -10.26 4.38 -9.02
CA PRO A 36 -9.18 5.11 -8.37
C PRO A 36 -7.90 5.12 -9.22
N VAL A 37 -7.32 6.30 -9.40
CA VAL A 37 -5.98 6.48 -9.97
C VAL A 37 -5.13 7.19 -8.93
N TRP A 38 -4.24 6.45 -8.27
CA TRP A 38 -3.40 7.03 -7.21
C TRP A 38 -2.23 7.85 -7.75
N ASN A 39 -1.56 7.39 -8.82
CA ASN A 39 -0.31 7.99 -9.32
C ASN A 39 0.68 8.35 -8.20
N GLU A 40 0.75 7.52 -7.15
CA GLU A 40 1.52 7.77 -5.94
C GLU A 40 2.69 6.77 -5.87
N ALA A 41 3.91 7.29 -5.70
CA ALA A 41 5.09 6.48 -5.51
C ALA A 41 5.25 6.14 -4.02
N LEU A 42 5.28 4.83 -3.71
CA LEU A 42 5.52 4.32 -2.37
C LEU A 42 6.95 3.79 -2.28
N THR A 43 7.77 4.45 -1.45
CA THR A 43 9.19 4.10 -1.29
C THR A 43 9.44 3.54 0.10
N TYR A 44 10.07 2.37 0.17
CA TYR A 44 10.58 1.83 1.42
C TYR A 44 11.99 2.38 1.68
N HIS A 45 12.19 3.01 2.83
CA HIS A 45 13.49 3.53 3.25
C HIS A 45 14.17 2.54 4.21
N GLY A 46 15.48 2.33 4.03
CA GLY A 46 16.27 1.45 4.89
C GLY A 46 16.14 -0.05 4.56
N LEU A 47 15.80 -0.40 3.32
CA LEU A 47 15.93 -1.78 2.84
C LEU A 47 17.39 -2.03 2.45
N THR A 48 17.94 -3.13 2.95
CA THR A 48 19.24 -3.64 2.48
C THR A 48 19.07 -4.50 1.22
N ASP A 49 20.16 -4.75 0.50
CA ASP A 49 20.14 -5.63 -0.68
C ASP A 49 19.67 -7.05 -0.32
N GLU A 50 20.07 -7.53 0.87
CA GLU A 50 19.67 -8.83 1.40
C GLU A 50 18.16 -8.87 1.72
N ASP A 51 17.60 -7.75 2.21
CA ASP A 51 16.15 -7.60 2.36
C ASP A 51 15.45 -7.65 0.99
N MET A 52 16.05 -7.08 -0.06
CA MET A 52 15.43 -7.05 -1.39
C MET A 52 15.35 -8.44 -2.03
N GLN A 53 16.30 -9.33 -1.72
CA GLN A 53 16.27 -10.73 -2.17
C GLN A 53 15.38 -11.63 -1.31
N ARG A 54 15.27 -11.34 0.00
CA ARG A 54 14.48 -12.16 0.94
C ARG A 54 13.05 -11.70 1.09
N LYS A 55 12.75 -10.43 0.79
CA LYS A 55 11.42 -9.85 0.99
C LYS A 55 10.57 -9.89 -0.28
N THR A 56 9.30 -10.23 -0.10
CA THR A 56 8.26 -10.23 -1.12
C THR A 56 7.23 -9.15 -0.80
N LEU A 57 6.79 -8.43 -1.84
CA LEU A 57 5.70 -7.47 -1.78
C LEU A 57 4.36 -8.21 -1.95
N ARG A 58 3.42 -8.00 -1.04
CA ARG A 58 2.08 -8.59 -1.07
C ARG A 58 0.99 -7.58 -0.76
#